data_AF-A0A1V5JQI8-F1
#
_entry.id   AF-A0A1V5JQI8-F1
#
_cell.length_a   1.000
_cell.length_b   1.000
_cell.length_c   1.000
_cell.angle_alpha   90.00
_cell.angle_beta   90.00
_cell.angle_gamma   90.00
#
_symmetry.space_group_name_H-M   'P 1'
#
loop_
_entity.id
_entity.type
_entity.pdbx_description
1 polymer ?
#
loop_
_entity_poly.entity_id
_entity_poly.type
_entity_poly.pdbx_seq_one_letter_code
_entity_poly.pdbx_strand_id
1 'polypeptide(L)'
;MPGPKNRYLERARISEQEFEEVLRLFCCDQTASQTASQTGLNRNTINRLATLFRQRMAELRASQASLADCGQRRENLLAALRTRLSGRSADNALIFGFFRQDGQVFTDLAPSGLKAELQAVIHGRLRPEVLFRPEAWRGYEGLMDLSHPEAFRPSGLDSPELEHFWRFCRERLGKFQGFKRESFILHLKECEFRYNYRQADLYRVLLEEFGRRPLSMKSERFFGN
;
A
#
# COMPACT_ATOMS: atom_id res chain seq x y z
N MET A 1 21.57 -15.93 25.52
CA MET A 1 20.23 -15.55 26.01
C MET A 1 19.30 -15.45 24.81
N PRO A 2 18.25 -16.28 24.67
CA PRO A 2 17.17 -15.97 23.73
C PRO A 2 16.61 -14.58 24.09
N GLY A 3 16.40 -13.73 23.09
CA GLY A 3 15.86 -12.38 23.31
C GLY A 3 14.48 -12.42 23.98
N PRO A 4 14.00 -11.29 24.54
CA PRO A 4 12.68 -11.22 25.14
C PRO A 4 11.61 -11.72 24.16
N LYS A 5 10.72 -12.59 24.64
CA LYS A 5 9.62 -13.14 23.83
C LYS A 5 8.63 -12.00 23.57
N ASN A 6 8.48 -11.60 22.31
CA ASN A 6 7.53 -10.57 21.90
C ASN A 6 6.32 -11.25 21.25
N ARG A 7 5.14 -11.08 21.84
CA ARG A 7 3.91 -11.73 21.35
C ARG A 7 3.46 -11.22 19.98
N TYR A 8 3.88 -10.03 19.57
CA TYR A 8 3.50 -9.40 18.32
C TYR A 8 4.52 -9.61 17.20
N LEU A 9 5.76 -9.97 17.56
CA LEU A 9 6.88 -10.06 16.64
C LEU A 9 7.81 -11.23 16.97
N GLU A 10 7.86 -12.20 16.07
CA GLU A 10 8.72 -13.37 16.21
C GLU A 10 10.20 -13.06 15.93
N ARG A 11 11.08 -13.70 16.70
CA ARG A 11 12.54 -13.75 16.45
C ARG A 11 13.19 -12.35 16.38
N ALA A 12 12.72 -11.43 17.21
CA ALA A 12 13.22 -10.08 17.31
C ALA A 12 13.95 -9.83 18.63
N ARG A 13 14.79 -8.79 18.65
CA ARG A 13 15.43 -8.28 19.87
C ARG A 13 14.69 -7.09 20.49
N ILE A 14 13.58 -6.66 19.88
CA ILE A 14 12.76 -5.55 20.37
C ILE A 14 11.76 -6.07 21.41
N SER A 15 11.61 -5.36 22.51
CA SER A 15 10.62 -5.66 23.56
C SER A 15 9.19 -5.41 23.06
N GLU A 16 8.20 -5.91 23.82
CA GLU A 16 6.79 -5.63 23.54
C GLU A 16 6.47 -4.14 23.67
N GLN A 17 7.00 -3.48 24.71
CA GLN A 17 6.78 -2.06 24.96
C GLN A 17 7.33 -1.18 23.83
N GLU A 18 8.56 -1.43 23.38
CA GLU A 18 9.16 -0.72 22.25
C GLU A 18 8.36 -0.97 20.95
N PHE A 19 7.88 -2.20 20.73
CA PHE A 19 7.04 -2.52 19.57
C PHE A 19 5.71 -1.74 19.60
N GLU A 20 5.02 -1.76 20.74
CA GLU A 20 3.76 -1.04 20.93
C GLU A 20 3.93 0.46 20.75
N GLU A 21 5.02 1.02 21.25
CA GLU A 21 5.34 2.43 21.07
C GLU A 21 5.59 2.78 19.60
N VAL A 22 6.39 1.99 18.89
CA VAL A 22 6.60 2.17 17.44
C VAL A 22 5.28 2.05 16.69
N LEU A 23 4.42 1.09 17.05
CA LEU A 23 3.10 0.93 16.43
C LEU A 23 2.20 2.15 16.68
N ARG A 24 2.19 2.69 17.89
CA ARG A 24 1.43 3.89 18.25
C ARG A 24 1.86 5.08 17.42
N LEU A 25 3.17 5.33 17.35
CA LEU A 25 3.76 6.43 16.57
C LEU A 25 3.51 6.26 15.07
N PHE A 26 3.59 5.03 14.58
CA PHE A 26 3.20 4.69 13.21
C PHE A 26 1.72 5.03 12.96
N CYS A 27 0.80 4.64 13.86
CA CYS A 27 -0.63 4.97 13.72
C CYS A 27 -0.89 6.47 13.69
N CYS A 28 -0.12 7.27 14.45
CA CYS A 28 -0.12 8.73 14.40
C CYS A 28 0.52 9.34 13.13
N ASP A 29 0.86 8.52 12.14
CA ASP A 29 1.46 8.93 10.86
C ASP A 29 2.83 9.61 11.02
N GLN A 30 3.59 9.24 12.06
CA GLN A 30 4.97 9.72 12.22
C GLN A 30 5.92 9.04 11.23
N THR A 31 6.90 9.81 10.75
CA THR A 31 8.00 9.31 9.92
C THR A 31 8.99 8.49 10.73
N ALA A 32 9.75 7.60 10.08
CA ALA A 32 10.76 6.81 10.76
C ALA A 32 11.84 7.66 11.47
N SER A 33 12.14 8.85 10.95
CA SER A 33 13.06 9.80 11.59
C SER A 33 12.46 10.39 12.88
N GLN A 34 11.19 10.78 12.86
CA GLN A 34 10.49 11.27 14.05
C GLN A 34 10.37 10.16 15.11
N THR A 35 9.96 8.96 14.70
CA THR A 35 9.88 7.79 15.60
C THR A 35 11.24 7.43 16.19
N ALA A 36 12.33 7.49 15.42
CA ALA A 36 13.68 7.23 15.92
C ALA A 36 14.09 8.25 16.98
N SER A 37 13.75 9.53 16.77
CA SER A 37 14.05 10.59 17.73
C SER A 37 13.28 10.43 19.06
N GLN A 38 12.07 9.87 19.02
CA GLN A 38 11.23 9.69 20.21
C GLN A 38 11.54 8.40 20.98
N THR A 39 11.82 7.31 20.26
CA THR A 39 12.03 5.97 20.86
C THR A 39 13.50 5.65 21.15
N GLY A 40 14.45 6.39 20.57
CA GLY A 40 15.87 6.05 20.61
C GLY A 40 16.26 4.82 19.77
N LEU A 41 15.31 4.19 19.08
CA LEU A 41 15.56 3.01 18.25
C LEU A 41 16.25 3.36 16.94
N ASN A 42 17.00 2.40 16.40
CA ASN A 42 17.62 2.55 15.09
C ASN A 42 16.55 2.75 14.00
N ARG A 43 16.70 3.81 13.19
CA ARG A 43 15.81 4.14 12.07
C ARG A 43 15.56 2.97 11.12
N ASN A 44 16.57 2.12 10.89
CA ASN A 44 16.43 0.92 10.04
C ASN A 44 15.51 -0.13 10.67
N THR A 45 15.54 -0.29 11.99
CA THR A 45 14.61 -1.15 12.74
C THR A 45 13.19 -0.64 12.59
N ILE A 46 12.97 0.67 12.76
CA ILE A 46 11.66 1.29 12.59
C ILE A 46 11.15 1.13 11.15
N ASN A 47 11.99 1.39 10.15
CA ASN A 47 11.63 1.18 8.74
C ASN A 47 11.22 -0.27 8.45
N ARG A 48 11.91 -1.23 9.07
CA ARG A 48 11.59 -2.65 8.93
C ARG A 48 10.23 -2.98 9.56
N LEU A 49 9.96 -2.48 10.76
CA LEU A 49 8.67 -2.64 11.42
C LEU A 49 7.54 -2.00 10.63
N ALA A 50 7.71 -0.75 10.19
CA ALA A 50 6.73 -0.06 9.37
C ALA A 50 6.45 -0.81 8.06
N THR A 51 7.47 -1.42 7.44
CA THR A 51 7.28 -2.30 6.27
C THR A 51 6.41 -3.51 6.62
N LEU A 52 6.68 -4.19 7.72
CA LEU A 52 5.88 -5.34 8.18
C LEU A 52 4.43 -4.95 8.48
N PHE A 53 4.21 -3.78 9.10
CA PHE A 53 2.87 -3.27 9.37
C PHE A 53 2.09 -3.06 8.07
N ARG A 54 2.71 -2.41 7.08
CA ARG A 54 2.09 -2.17 5.77
C ARG A 54 1.80 -3.46 5.02
N GLN A 55 2.70 -4.44 5.09
CA GLN A 55 2.48 -5.76 4.50
C GLN A 55 1.24 -6.43 5.12
N ARG A 56 1.12 -6.43 6.45
CA ARG A 56 -0.06 -7.01 7.10
C ARG A 56 -1.34 -6.25 6.76
N MET A 57 -1.30 -4.92 6.70
CA MET A 57 -2.44 -4.12 6.22
C MET A 57 -2.86 -4.51 4.81
N ALA A 58 -1.91 -4.66 3.89
CA ALA A 58 -2.18 -5.06 2.52
C ALA A 58 -2.81 -6.47 2.45
N GLU A 59 -2.32 -7.42 3.27
CA GLU A 59 -2.89 -8.77 3.39
C GLU A 59 -4.34 -8.73 3.88
N LEU A 60 -4.63 -7.96 4.94
CA LEU A 60 -5.98 -7.80 5.48
C LEU A 60 -6.95 -7.21 4.47
N ARG A 61 -6.51 -6.22 3.68
CA ARG A 61 -7.35 -5.64 2.62
C ARG A 61 -7.59 -6.64 1.50
N ALA A 62 -6.55 -7.37 1.10
CA ALA A 62 -6.67 -8.36 0.04
C ALA A 62 -7.58 -9.55 0.40
N SER A 63 -7.77 -9.87 1.69
CA SER A 63 -8.72 -10.90 2.13
C SER A 63 -10.17 -10.42 2.22
N GLN A 64 -10.41 -9.11 2.32
CA GLN A 64 -11.75 -8.52 2.43
C GLN A 64 -12.40 -8.22 1.07
N ALA A 65 -11.60 -8.12 0.01
CA ALA A 65 -12.10 -7.86 -1.34
C ALA A 65 -12.79 -9.13 -1.91
N SER A 66 -13.94 -8.97 -2.58
CA SER A 66 -14.85 -10.07 -2.99
C SER A 66 -14.15 -11.12 -3.88
N LEU A 67 -14.33 -12.39 -3.51
CA LEU A 67 -13.62 -13.57 -4.03
C LEU A 67 -13.74 -13.81 -5.54
N ALA A 68 -14.81 -13.35 -6.21
CA ALA A 68 -15.04 -13.66 -7.62
C ALA A 68 -14.02 -13.01 -8.57
N ASP A 69 -13.55 -11.81 -8.23
CA ASP A 69 -12.62 -11.00 -9.04
C ASP A 69 -11.28 -10.74 -8.34
N CYS A 70 -11.22 -10.94 -7.01
CA CYS A 70 -10.06 -10.59 -6.19
C CYS A 70 -8.99 -11.68 -6.08
N GLY A 71 -9.29 -12.95 -6.42
CA GLY A 71 -8.29 -14.02 -6.34
C GLY A 71 -7.06 -13.75 -7.21
N GLN A 72 -7.29 -13.43 -8.49
CA GLN A 72 -6.22 -13.10 -9.44
C GLN A 72 -5.59 -11.73 -9.13
N ARG A 73 -6.39 -10.74 -8.70
CA ARG A 73 -5.88 -9.40 -8.32
C ARG A 73 -4.97 -9.46 -7.10
N ARG A 74 -5.37 -10.23 -6.08
CA ARG A 74 -4.56 -10.54 -4.90
C ARG A 74 -3.28 -11.23 -5.30
N GLU A 75 -3.34 -12.25 -6.15
CA GLU A 75 -2.12 -12.96 -6.57
C GLU A 75 -1.20 -12.04 -7.39
N ASN A 76 -1.75 -11.18 -8.26
CA ASN A 76 -0.97 -10.19 -9.01
C ASN A 76 -0.32 -9.16 -8.09
N LEU A 77 -1.06 -8.64 -7.10
CA LEU A 77 -0.53 -7.71 -6.11
C LEU A 77 0.55 -8.38 -5.25
N LEU A 78 0.29 -9.58 -4.74
CA LEU A 78 1.27 -10.33 -3.96
C LEU A 78 2.50 -10.70 -4.81
N ALA A 79 2.32 -11.08 -6.06
CA ALA A 79 3.41 -11.33 -7.00
C ALA A 79 4.21 -10.04 -7.28
N ALA A 80 3.56 -8.88 -7.42
CA ALA A 80 4.21 -7.58 -7.57
C ALA A 80 4.92 -7.11 -6.28
N LEU A 81 4.45 -7.55 -5.11
CA LEU A 81 5.10 -7.31 -3.82
C LEU A 81 6.28 -8.27 -3.57
N ARG A 82 6.20 -9.50 -4.10
CA ARG A 82 7.23 -10.56 -3.98
C ARG A 82 8.36 -10.38 -4.98
N THR A 83 8.03 -10.03 -6.22
CA THR A 83 9.04 -9.59 -7.17
C THR A 83 9.54 -8.25 -6.66
N ARG A 84 10.81 -8.21 -6.23
CA ARG A 84 11.54 -6.94 -6.21
C ARG A 84 11.20 -6.29 -7.56
N LEU A 85 10.83 -5.01 -7.62
CA LEU A 85 10.80 -4.29 -8.90
C LEU A 85 12.27 -4.10 -9.35
N SER A 86 13.00 -5.22 -9.44
CA SER A 86 14.40 -5.34 -9.72
C SER A 86 14.58 -5.10 -11.20
N GLY A 87 15.34 -4.06 -11.50
CA GLY A 87 15.82 -3.82 -12.84
C GLY A 87 15.27 -2.53 -13.42
N ARG A 88 16.16 -1.53 -13.47
CA ARG A 88 16.40 -0.63 -14.61
C ARG A 88 15.35 -0.64 -15.72
N SER A 89 14.18 -0.08 -15.45
CA SER A 89 13.36 0.49 -16.50
C SER A 89 12.69 1.71 -15.93
N ALA A 90 13.28 2.87 -16.25
CA ALA A 90 12.73 4.19 -15.99
C ALA A 90 11.33 4.38 -16.62
N ASP A 91 10.87 3.44 -17.47
CA ASP A 91 9.66 3.58 -18.28
C ASP A 91 8.37 2.91 -17.76
N ASN A 92 8.41 2.06 -16.74
CA ASN A 92 7.17 1.44 -16.24
C ASN A 92 6.58 2.22 -15.05
N ALA A 93 5.80 3.27 -15.32
CA ALA A 93 4.90 3.80 -14.28
C ALA A 93 3.92 2.71 -13.85
N LEU A 94 3.69 2.61 -12.55
CA LEU A 94 2.66 1.73 -12.00
C LEU A 94 1.33 2.49 -12.11
N ILE A 95 0.44 2.00 -12.97
CA ILE A 95 -0.93 2.49 -13.00
C ILE A 95 -1.70 1.76 -11.89
N PHE A 96 -2.36 2.52 -11.02
CA PHE A 96 -3.25 1.95 -10.01
C PHE A 96 -4.70 2.22 -10.37
N GLY A 97 -5.52 1.19 -10.26
CA GLY A 97 -6.96 1.30 -10.32
C GLY A 97 -7.58 1.44 -8.94
N PHE A 98 -8.65 2.22 -8.84
CA PHE A 98 -9.47 2.40 -7.65
C PHE A 98 -10.87 1.91 -7.95
N PHE A 99 -11.49 1.28 -6.96
CA PHE A 99 -12.88 0.84 -7.05
C PHE A 99 -13.47 0.79 -5.64
N ARG A 100 -14.80 0.87 -5.54
CA ARG A 100 -15.51 0.64 -4.29
C ARG A 100 -16.13 -0.75 -4.25
N GLN A 101 -16.15 -1.30 -3.04
CA GLN A 101 -16.90 -2.50 -2.73
C GLN A 101 -17.41 -2.38 -1.30
N ASP A 102 -18.69 -2.63 -1.07
CA ASP A 102 -19.32 -2.60 0.26
C ASP A 102 -19.06 -1.30 1.05
N GLY A 103 -19.06 -0.15 0.35
CA GLY A 103 -18.81 1.16 0.96
C GLY A 103 -17.35 1.42 1.35
N GLN A 104 -16.42 0.59 0.90
CA GLN A 104 -14.99 0.73 1.14
C GLN A 104 -14.23 0.94 -0.16
N VAL A 105 -13.14 1.70 -0.10
CA VAL A 105 -12.25 1.94 -1.23
C VAL A 105 -11.20 0.86 -1.31
N PHE A 106 -10.93 0.36 -2.51
CA PHE A 106 -9.87 -0.59 -2.79
C PHE A 106 -8.97 -0.06 -3.90
N THR A 107 -7.70 -0.42 -3.80
CA THR A 107 -6.67 -0.12 -4.81
C THR A 107 -6.14 -1.41 -5.41
N ASP A 108 -5.83 -1.40 -6.70
CA ASP A 108 -5.25 -2.55 -7.38
C ASP A 108 -4.22 -2.12 -8.42
N LEU A 109 -3.25 -2.98 -8.68
CA LEU A 109 -2.29 -2.74 -9.75
C LEU A 109 -2.97 -3.01 -11.08
N ALA A 110 -3.06 -1.98 -11.92
CA ALA A 110 -3.65 -2.12 -13.23
C ALA A 110 -2.77 -3.00 -14.15
N PRO A 111 -3.36 -3.65 -15.17
CA PRO A 111 -2.63 -4.51 -16.11
C PRO A 111 -1.36 -3.87 -16.69
N SER A 112 -0.32 -4.68 -16.88
CA SER A 112 0.89 -4.27 -17.59
C SER A 112 0.56 -3.82 -19.02
N GLY A 113 1.05 -2.65 -19.42
CA GLY A 113 0.78 -2.06 -20.74
C GLY A 113 -0.25 -0.93 -20.74
N LEU A 114 -1.08 -0.83 -19.70
CA LEU A 114 -2.10 0.22 -19.59
C LEU A 114 -1.50 1.64 -19.54
N LYS A 115 -0.26 1.79 -19.06
CA LYS A 115 0.42 3.08 -19.01
C LYS A 115 0.46 3.77 -20.37
N ALA A 116 0.92 3.07 -21.41
CA ALA A 116 1.11 3.68 -22.73
C ALA A 116 -0.22 4.15 -23.30
N GLU A 117 -1.26 3.33 -23.15
CA GLU A 117 -2.62 3.67 -23.58
C GLU A 117 -3.19 4.83 -22.75
N LEU A 118 -3.05 4.79 -21.42
CA LEU A 118 -3.50 5.85 -20.52
C LEU A 118 -2.82 7.18 -20.82
N GLN A 119 -1.49 7.17 -21.00
CA GLN A 119 -0.72 8.35 -21.36
C GLN A 119 -1.11 8.87 -22.73
N ALA A 120 -1.35 8.00 -23.71
CA ALA A 120 -1.83 8.42 -25.02
C ALA A 120 -3.24 9.05 -24.95
N VAL A 121 -4.12 8.56 -24.08
CA VAL A 121 -5.43 9.18 -23.82
C VAL A 121 -5.26 10.55 -23.14
N ILE A 122 -4.44 10.66 -22.10
CA ILE A 122 -4.16 11.92 -21.40
C ILE A 122 -3.61 12.99 -22.36
N HIS A 123 -2.73 12.59 -23.28
CA HIS A 123 -2.15 13.48 -24.29
C HIS A 123 -3.04 13.67 -25.54
N GLY A 124 -4.27 13.16 -25.56
CA GLY A 124 -5.22 13.30 -26.68
C GLY A 124 -4.84 12.54 -27.95
N ARG A 125 -3.92 11.58 -27.87
CA ARG A 125 -3.48 10.73 -29.00
C ARG A 125 -4.36 9.51 -29.23
N LEU A 126 -5.04 9.03 -28.18
CA LEU A 126 -6.03 7.96 -28.25
C LEU A 126 -7.35 8.43 -27.67
N ARG A 127 -8.45 7.83 -28.13
CA ARG A 127 -9.77 8.08 -27.55
C ARG A 127 -9.94 7.27 -26.24
N PRO A 128 -10.62 7.80 -25.22
CA PRO A 128 -10.77 7.13 -23.91
C PRO A 128 -11.35 5.72 -23.98
N GLU A 129 -12.16 5.40 -24.99
CA GLU A 129 -12.85 4.13 -25.14
C GLU A 129 -11.92 2.93 -25.28
N VAL A 130 -10.67 3.16 -25.72
CA VAL A 130 -9.64 2.12 -25.79
C VAL A 130 -9.34 1.54 -24.39
N LEU A 131 -9.53 2.33 -23.33
CA LEU A 131 -9.31 1.88 -21.96
C LEU A 131 -10.43 0.96 -21.46
N PHE A 132 -11.68 1.15 -21.88
CA PHE A 132 -12.87 0.46 -21.33
C PHE A 132 -13.00 -1.03 -21.70
N ARG A 133 -11.97 -1.64 -22.29
CA ARG A 133 -11.94 -3.07 -22.57
C ARG A 133 -11.82 -3.87 -21.27
N PRO A 134 -12.47 -5.04 -21.11
CA PRO A 134 -12.43 -5.82 -19.87
C PRO A 134 -11.00 -6.17 -19.39
N GLU A 135 -10.07 -6.35 -20.32
CA GLU A 135 -8.68 -6.68 -20.02
C GLU A 135 -7.92 -5.51 -19.38
N ALA A 136 -8.32 -4.28 -19.70
CA ALA A 136 -7.70 -3.02 -19.28
C ALA A 136 -8.47 -2.35 -18.12
N TRP A 137 -9.78 -2.19 -18.27
CA TRP A 137 -10.70 -1.59 -17.30
C TRP A 137 -11.44 -2.66 -16.52
N ARG A 138 -10.77 -3.19 -15.50
CA ARG A 138 -11.30 -4.25 -14.63
C ARG A 138 -12.30 -3.69 -13.61
N GLY A 139 -13.34 -3.00 -14.07
CA GLY A 139 -14.34 -2.37 -13.20
C GLY A 139 -13.78 -1.26 -12.31
N TYR A 140 -12.67 -0.64 -12.72
CA TYR A 140 -12.14 0.52 -12.01
C TYR A 140 -13.11 1.68 -12.13
N GLU A 141 -13.22 2.47 -11.07
CA GLU A 141 -13.92 3.75 -11.09
C GLU A 141 -12.95 4.90 -11.33
N GLY A 142 -11.65 4.65 -11.11
CA GLY A 142 -10.59 5.55 -11.51
C GLY A 142 -9.28 4.82 -11.72
N LEU A 143 -8.40 5.41 -12.52
CA LEU A 143 -7.01 5.00 -12.68
C LEU A 143 -6.11 6.09 -12.10
N MET A 144 -4.82 5.80 -11.96
CA MET A 144 -3.84 6.81 -11.57
C MET A 144 -2.48 6.39 -12.05
N ASP A 145 -1.85 7.30 -12.79
CA ASP A 145 -0.45 7.21 -13.10
C ASP A 145 0.36 7.86 -11.98
N LEU A 146 1.15 7.06 -11.29
CA LEU A 146 1.98 7.52 -10.18
C LEU A 146 3.25 8.25 -10.62
N SER A 147 3.61 8.20 -11.92
CA SER A 147 4.63 9.09 -12.48
C SER A 147 4.11 10.52 -12.64
N HIS A 148 2.79 10.70 -12.71
CA HIS A 148 2.14 12.00 -12.86
C HIS A 148 0.88 12.07 -11.99
N PRO A 149 1.02 12.13 -10.66
CA PRO A 149 -0.13 12.12 -9.75
C PRO A 149 -1.09 13.30 -10.02
N GLU A 150 -0.61 14.42 -10.52
CA GLU A 150 -1.41 15.55 -10.99
C GLU A 150 -2.22 15.30 -12.28
N ALA A 151 -1.84 14.32 -13.10
CA ALA A 151 -2.32 14.19 -14.49
C ALA A 151 -3.57 13.32 -14.68
N PHE A 152 -4.14 12.76 -13.61
CA PHE A 152 -5.39 12.03 -13.73
C PHE A 152 -6.43 12.54 -12.73
N ARG A 153 -7.38 13.30 -13.25
CA ARG A 153 -8.75 13.20 -12.77
C ARG A 153 -9.32 11.96 -13.44
N PRO A 154 -9.87 10.99 -12.70
CA PRO A 154 -10.77 10.03 -13.29
C PRO A 154 -11.87 10.78 -14.03
N SER A 155 -11.74 10.83 -15.35
CA SER A 155 -12.74 11.40 -16.22
C SER A 155 -14.00 10.55 -16.05
N GLY A 156 -15.05 11.12 -15.46
CA GLY A 156 -16.32 10.44 -15.22
C GLY A 156 -16.58 9.95 -13.78
N LEU A 157 -15.78 10.35 -12.78
CA LEU A 157 -16.19 10.11 -11.38
C LEU A 157 -17.29 11.08 -10.95
N ASP A 158 -18.54 10.65 -11.02
CA ASP A 158 -19.61 11.19 -10.16
C ASP A 158 -19.48 10.72 -8.70
N SER A 159 -18.30 10.26 -8.28
CA SER A 159 -18.06 9.77 -6.91
C SER A 159 -17.14 10.73 -6.15
N PRO A 160 -17.70 11.59 -5.28
CA PRO A 160 -16.95 12.39 -4.32
C PRO A 160 -16.02 11.57 -3.43
N GLU A 161 -16.37 10.33 -3.10
CA GLU A 161 -15.58 9.51 -2.17
C GLU A 161 -14.18 9.17 -2.68
N LEU A 162 -14.05 8.83 -3.96
CA LEU A 162 -12.75 8.56 -4.57
C LEU A 162 -11.90 9.82 -4.73
N GLU A 163 -12.53 10.99 -4.92
CA GLU A 163 -11.81 12.26 -4.87
C GLU A 163 -11.25 12.56 -3.47
N HIS A 164 -12.06 12.34 -2.43
CA HIS A 164 -11.61 12.49 -1.04
C HIS A 164 -10.47 11.51 -0.72
N PHE A 165 -10.60 10.25 -1.12
CA PHE A 165 -9.54 9.27 -0.96
C PHE A 165 -8.24 9.69 -1.66
N TRP A 166 -8.36 10.22 -2.88
CA TRP A 166 -7.19 10.68 -3.62
C TRP A 166 -6.49 11.84 -2.91
N ARG A 167 -7.25 12.85 -2.49
CA ARG A 167 -6.71 14.00 -1.75
C ARG A 167 -5.96 13.55 -0.50
N PHE A 168 -6.56 12.63 0.25
CA PHE A 168 -5.93 12.00 1.41
C PHE A 168 -4.61 11.30 1.06
N CYS A 169 -4.59 10.50 -0.01
CA CYS A 169 -3.36 9.82 -0.45
C CYS A 169 -2.27 10.83 -0.83
N ARG A 170 -2.59 11.88 -1.59
CA ARG A 170 -1.62 12.88 -2.03
C ARG A 170 -0.99 13.63 -0.86
N GLU A 171 -1.80 14.11 0.09
CA GLU A 171 -1.31 14.80 1.28
C GLU A 171 -0.39 13.91 2.11
N ARG A 172 -0.77 12.64 2.28
CA ARG A 172 0.01 11.68 3.06
C ARG A 172 1.31 11.30 2.36
N LEU A 173 1.24 10.92 1.08
CA LEU A 173 2.40 10.49 0.29
C LEU A 173 3.41 11.63 0.12
N GLY A 174 2.96 12.88 0.05
CA GLY A 174 3.81 14.07 0.02
C GLY A 174 4.72 14.23 1.24
N LYS A 175 4.39 13.61 2.39
CA LYS A 175 5.23 13.61 3.60
C LYS A 175 6.49 12.73 3.45
N PHE A 176 6.47 11.77 2.52
CA PHE A 176 7.56 10.82 2.33
C PHE A 176 8.39 11.22 1.11
N GLN A 177 9.48 11.97 1.33
CA GLN A 177 10.39 12.40 0.27
C GLN A 177 11.10 11.19 -0.37
N GLY A 178 10.69 10.81 -1.58
CA GLY A 178 11.37 9.79 -2.39
C GLY A 178 11.24 8.37 -1.83
N PHE A 179 10.10 7.72 -2.07
CA PHE A 179 9.96 6.29 -1.83
C PHE A 179 10.63 5.48 -2.95
N LYS A 180 11.24 4.35 -2.59
CA LYS A 180 11.58 3.32 -3.57
C LYS A 180 10.29 2.77 -4.17
N ARG A 181 10.31 2.41 -5.45
CA ARG A 181 9.13 1.95 -6.19
C ARG A 181 8.45 0.75 -5.50
N GLU A 182 9.25 -0.14 -4.93
CA GLU A 182 8.81 -1.33 -4.20
C GLU A 182 8.06 -0.96 -2.92
N SER A 183 8.45 0.15 -2.27
CA SER A 183 7.79 0.64 -1.07
C SER A 183 6.47 1.35 -1.40
N PHE A 184 6.34 1.94 -2.59
CA PHE A 184 5.15 2.73 -2.94
C PHE A 184 3.87 1.92 -2.82
N ILE A 185 3.86 0.68 -3.33
CA ILE A 185 2.67 -0.19 -3.29
C ILE A 185 2.21 -0.36 -1.84
N LEU A 186 3.14 -0.58 -0.92
CA LEU A 186 2.85 -0.71 0.50
C LEU A 186 2.36 0.60 1.12
N HIS A 187 2.87 1.76 0.68
CA HIS A 187 2.37 3.07 1.11
C HIS A 187 0.94 3.34 0.61
N LEU A 188 0.62 2.98 -0.62
CA LEU A 188 -0.74 3.12 -1.16
C LEU A 188 -1.70 2.18 -0.43
N LYS A 189 -1.30 0.93 -0.17
CA LYS A 189 -2.09 -0.01 0.62
C LYS A 189 -2.30 0.44 2.06
N GLU A 190 -1.31 1.14 2.63
CA GLU A 190 -1.48 1.82 3.92
C GLU A 190 -2.49 2.95 3.82
N CYS A 191 -2.48 3.75 2.75
CA CYS A 191 -3.49 4.79 2.55
C CYS A 191 -4.90 4.18 2.43
N GLU A 192 -5.05 3.12 1.64
CA GLU A 192 -6.31 2.36 1.52
C GLU A 192 -6.79 1.89 2.90
N PHE A 193 -5.92 1.25 3.68
CA PHE A 193 -6.26 0.78 5.01
C PHE A 193 -6.68 1.94 5.92
N ARG A 194 -5.87 2.99 6.04
CA ARG A 194 -6.15 4.14 6.91
C ARG A 194 -7.44 4.85 6.52
N TYR A 195 -7.72 4.99 5.23
CA TYR A 195 -8.94 5.64 4.77
C TYR A 195 -10.18 4.83 5.15
N ASN A 196 -10.17 3.52 4.93
CA ASN A 196 -11.31 2.67 5.28
C ASN A 196 -11.50 2.52 6.79
N TYR A 197 -10.42 2.59 7.57
CA TYR A 197 -10.44 2.52 9.04
C TYR A 197 -10.37 3.90 9.70
N ARG A 198 -10.68 4.99 9.00
CA ARG A 198 -10.55 6.38 9.50
C ARG A 198 -11.36 6.71 10.75
N GLN A 199 -12.45 5.96 10.99
CA GLN A 199 -13.30 6.09 12.19
C GLN A 199 -12.96 5.06 13.28
N ALA A 200 -12.00 4.17 13.04
CA ALA A 200 -11.59 3.14 13.97
C ALA A 200 -10.31 3.54 14.72
N ASP A 201 -10.09 2.93 15.88
CA ASP A 201 -8.81 2.98 16.57
C ASP A 201 -7.81 2.05 15.85
N LEU A 202 -7.04 2.65 14.93
CA LEU A 202 -6.08 1.93 14.11
C LEU A 202 -5.04 1.17 14.94
N TYR A 203 -4.62 1.74 16.07
CA TYR A 203 -3.65 1.09 16.96
C TYR A 203 -4.23 -0.20 17.54
N ARG A 204 -5.46 -0.14 18.06
CA ARG A 204 -6.15 -1.33 18.58
C ARG A 204 -6.37 -2.40 17.53
N VAL A 205 -6.85 -2.01 16.35
CA VAL A 205 -7.10 -2.95 15.23
C VAL A 205 -5.82 -3.73 14.88
N LEU A 206 -4.69 -3.03 14.74
CA LEU A 206 -3.42 -3.66 14.37
C LEU A 206 -2.83 -4.46 15.52
N LEU A 207 -2.92 -3.98 16.76
CA LEU A 207 -2.41 -4.68 17.93
C LEU A 207 -3.12 -6.01 18.14
N GLU A 208 -4.45 -6.05 17.98
CA GLU A 208 -5.23 -7.28 18.01
C GLU A 208 -4.82 -8.24 16.89
N GLU A 209 -4.66 -7.74 15.66
CA GLU A 209 -4.22 -8.55 14.52
C GLU A 209 -2.85 -9.17 14.78
N PHE A 210 -1.88 -8.38 15.26
CA PHE A 210 -0.54 -8.88 15.54
C PHE A 210 -0.51 -9.84 16.74
N GLY A 211 -1.44 -9.70 17.69
CA GLY A 211 -1.61 -10.67 18.78
C GLY A 211 -2.15 -12.02 18.30
N ARG A 212 -3.06 -12.03 17.32
CA ARG A 212 -3.61 -13.26 16.72
C ARG A 212 -2.62 -13.92 15.77
N ARG A 213 -1.97 -13.13 14.92
CA ARG A 213 -1.02 -13.61 13.92
C ARG A 213 0.24 -12.75 13.96
N PRO A 214 1.22 -13.11 14.82
CA PRO A 214 2.45 -12.35 15.01
C PRO A 214 3.18 -12.07 13.69
N LEU A 215 3.85 -10.93 13.63
CA LEU A 215 4.72 -10.58 12.53
C LEU A 215 6.02 -11.39 12.61
N SER A 216 6.62 -11.74 11.48
CA SER A 216 7.88 -12.49 11.48
C SER A 216 9.01 -11.64 10.93
N MET A 217 10.09 -11.49 11.70
CA MET A 217 11.34 -10.87 11.23
C MET A 217 12.22 -11.83 10.44
N LYS A 218 11.73 -13.02 10.05
CA LYS A 218 12.47 -13.82 9.08
C LYS A 218 12.78 -12.93 7.88
N SER A 219 14.06 -12.92 7.50
CA SER A 219 14.39 -12.81 6.09
C SER A 219 13.72 -14.02 5.44
N GLU A 220 12.42 -13.95 5.20
CA GLU A 220 11.92 -14.72 4.08
C GLU A 220 12.72 -14.18 2.92
N ARG A 221 13.52 -15.07 2.35
CA ARG A 221 14.09 -14.93 1.02
C ARG A 221 12.92 -14.85 0.01
N PHE A 222 12.08 -13.82 0.16
CA PHE A 222 11.34 -13.21 -0.94
C PHE A 222 12.30 -12.53 -1.92
N PHE A 223 13.57 -12.42 -1.52
CA PHE A 223 14.72 -12.22 -2.39
C PHE A 223 15.50 -13.53 -2.47
N GLY A 224 15.11 -14.40 -3.39
CA GLY A 224 15.95 -15.48 -3.90
C GLY A 224 16.95 -14.92 -4.92
N ASN A 225 18.14 -15.51 -4.92
CA ASN A 225 19.31 -15.19 -5.75
C ASN A 225 18.99 -14.90 -7.23
#